data_AF-A0A834X0L7-F1
#
_entry.id   AF-A0A834X0L7-F1
#
_cell.length_a   1.000
_cell.length_b   1.000
_cell.length_c   1.000
_cell.angle_alpha   90.00
_cell.angle_beta   90.00
_cell.angle_gamma   90.00
#
_symmetry.space_group_name_H-M   'P 1'
#
loop_
_entity.id
_entity.type
_entity.pdbx_description
1 polymer ?
#
loop_
_entity_poly.entity_id
_entity_poly.type
_entity_poly.pdbx_seq_one_letter_code
_entity_poly.pdbx_strand_id
1 'polypeptide(L)'
;MEETPTTETFHEEMLHSLPREKGWTDPYIYLFQHIWCRQPHIKAIISFQKHFQAKHDDIIIASLPKAGTTWLKALAFATAKRHRFIPSQNDHPLLNSNSHTLVPFFELTIYSDNNPNYVDPSTLPEPRIFGTHIPFPSLSNSIHNSNCKIIYICRNPFDTFISFWHFSNNMILSQSSQSLPTLTLEEAFERYSEGKHPFGPFWSNILGYWKASQDKPSKVLFLKYEELKADTKFELKRMAQFLDCPFTQEEESGGIIDSIIELCSFGKMKELEVNKSGKIPDRRIIENKHFFRKGEIGDWINYFSPEMTEKLSKVIEEKFDQSAWSHPEEEWLKVNVDGACKSGTTERASCGGVIRDHEGRFLLGFTKNLGYCDVISAELWGIKMGLEVAWEMGARKIVIEMDSTYAHQLVLSRVQELHPCLSLVNAIHQILARQWEVQIVHVLREANRVADFFASCATHESLDLVKFVQPPLDATHLISADANGIGTIRGLAS
;
A
#
# COMPACT_ATOMS: atom_id res chain seq x y z
N MET A 1 4.07 15.90 48.66
CA MET A 1 5.01 15.77 47.53
C MET A 1 4.56 14.54 46.78
N GLU A 2 3.80 14.71 45.70
CA GLU A 2 3.53 13.59 44.78
C GLU A 2 4.83 13.31 44.05
N GLU A 3 5.41 12.13 44.28
CA GLU A 3 6.54 11.64 43.51
C GLU A 3 6.09 11.46 42.06
N THR A 4 6.65 12.26 41.15
CA THR A 4 6.52 12.01 39.71
C THR A 4 7.05 10.60 39.40
N PRO A 5 6.24 9.71 38.80
CA PRO A 5 6.67 8.35 38.52
C PRO A 5 7.92 8.35 37.63
N THR A 6 8.84 7.43 37.92
CA THR A 6 10.01 7.17 37.08
C THR A 6 9.57 6.74 35.67
N THR A 7 10.42 6.97 34.66
CA THR A 7 10.10 6.56 33.27
C THR A 7 9.73 5.08 33.16
N GLU A 8 10.32 4.21 33.98
CA GLU A 8 9.99 2.79 34.03
C GLU A 8 8.61 2.50 34.62
N THR A 9 8.23 3.15 35.73
CA THR A 9 6.90 2.99 36.34
C THR A 9 5.79 3.50 35.42
N PHE A 10 6.01 4.64 34.73
CA PHE A 10 5.08 5.14 33.72
C PHE A 10 4.87 4.15 32.55
N HIS A 11 5.94 3.48 32.10
CA HIS A 11 5.83 2.49 31.04
C HIS A 11 5.08 1.23 31.48
N GLU A 12 5.26 0.78 32.72
CA GLU A 12 4.55 -0.38 33.27
C GLU A 12 3.06 -0.09 33.44
N GLU A 13 2.69 1.07 34.01
CA GLU A 13 1.30 1.52 34.15
C GLU A 13 0.60 1.65 32.78
N MET A 14 1.29 2.22 31.79
CA MET A 14 0.77 2.31 30.42
C MET A 14 0.50 0.91 29.85
N LEU A 15 1.43 -0.04 29.98
CA LEU A 15 1.25 -1.40 29.46
C LEU A 15 0.08 -2.13 30.10
N HIS A 16 -0.17 -1.92 31.39
CA HIS A 16 -1.33 -2.48 32.09
C HIS A 16 -2.67 -1.94 31.58
N SER A 17 -2.68 -0.73 31.01
CA SER A 17 -3.88 -0.11 30.43
C SER A 17 -4.19 -0.56 29.00
N LEU A 18 -3.22 -1.13 28.27
CA LEU A 18 -3.40 -1.50 26.87
C LEU A 18 -4.16 -2.83 26.73
N PRO A 19 -5.10 -2.94 25.77
CA PRO A 19 -5.67 -4.23 25.39
C PRO A 19 -4.54 -5.21 25.04
N ARG A 20 -4.63 -6.45 25.52
CA ARG A 20 -3.65 -7.50 25.26
C ARG A 20 -4.30 -8.78 24.78
N GLU A 21 -3.59 -9.50 23.93
CA GLU A 21 -4.01 -10.76 23.34
C GLU A 21 -2.86 -11.77 23.42
N LYS A 22 -3.17 -13.07 23.25
CA LYS A 22 -2.13 -14.09 23.18
C LYS A 22 -1.24 -13.85 21.95
N GLY A 23 0.08 -13.75 22.17
CA GLY A 23 1.04 -13.58 21.08
C GLY A 23 1.36 -14.88 20.35
N TRP A 24 2.05 -14.76 19.21
CA TRP A 24 2.46 -15.91 18.39
C TRP A 24 3.77 -16.53 18.90
N THR A 25 4.77 -15.68 19.17
CA THR A 25 6.11 -16.05 19.66
C THR A 25 6.34 -15.63 21.11
N ASP A 26 5.36 -14.95 21.70
CA ASP A 26 5.43 -14.32 23.01
C ASP A 26 4.12 -14.59 23.73
N PRO A 27 4.11 -14.65 25.08
CA PRO A 27 2.88 -14.91 25.83
C PRO A 27 1.77 -13.91 25.49
N TYR A 28 2.13 -12.63 25.33
CA TYR A 28 1.19 -11.55 25.03
C TYR A 28 1.74 -10.55 24.01
N ILE A 29 0.82 -9.98 23.23
CA ILE A 29 0.99 -8.77 22.42
C ILE A 29 -0.04 -7.74 22.88
N TYR A 30 0.27 -6.46 22.71
CA TYR A 30 -0.51 -5.34 23.21
C TYR A 30 -0.88 -4.43 22.06
N LEU A 31 -2.09 -3.87 22.09
CA LEU A 31 -2.56 -2.92 21.09
C LEU A 31 -2.08 -1.51 21.44
N PHE A 32 -1.05 -1.03 20.76
CA PHE A 32 -0.46 0.29 20.93
C PHE A 32 -0.60 1.10 19.62
N GLN A 33 -1.23 2.27 19.67
CA GLN A 33 -1.50 3.11 18.48
C GLN A 33 -2.17 2.32 17.33
N HIS A 34 -3.13 1.45 17.66
CA HIS A 34 -3.82 0.56 16.72
C HIS A 34 -2.92 -0.53 16.08
N ILE A 35 -1.76 -0.81 16.67
CA ILE A 35 -0.79 -1.82 16.22
C ILE A 35 -0.61 -2.87 17.31
N TRP A 36 -0.65 -4.14 16.94
CA TRP A 36 -0.30 -5.21 17.87
C TRP A 36 1.22 -5.38 17.98
N CYS A 37 1.78 -5.06 19.14
CA CYS A 37 3.22 -5.09 19.39
C CYS A 37 3.57 -5.90 20.63
N ARG A 38 4.79 -6.45 20.66
CA ARG A 38 5.36 -6.98 21.90
C ARG A 38 5.74 -5.79 22.79
N GLN A 39 5.71 -5.99 24.11
CA GLN A 39 6.12 -4.97 25.09
C GLN A 39 7.46 -4.27 24.76
N PRO A 40 8.54 -4.98 24.37
CA PRO A 40 9.81 -4.32 24.06
C PRO A 40 9.73 -3.40 22.83
N HIS A 41 8.93 -3.80 21.83
CA HIS A 41 8.74 -2.99 20.62
C HIS A 41 7.98 -1.70 20.94
N ILE A 42 7.07 -1.69 21.91
CA ILE A 42 6.35 -0.46 22.31
C ILE A 42 7.32 0.59 22.83
N LYS A 43 8.24 0.20 23.72
CA LYS A 43 9.29 1.10 24.22
C LYS A 43 10.17 1.62 23.08
N ALA A 44 10.58 0.71 22.18
CA ALA A 44 11.38 1.07 21.00
C ALA A 44 10.67 2.04 20.06
N ILE A 45 9.37 1.83 19.79
CA ILE A 45 8.55 2.71 18.96
C ILE A 45 8.41 4.10 19.60
N ILE A 46 8.16 4.18 20.91
CA ILE A 46 8.09 5.46 21.62
C ILE A 46 9.43 6.20 21.54
N SER A 47 10.53 5.50 21.76
CA SER A 47 11.88 6.07 21.69
C SER A 47 12.20 6.56 20.27
N PHE A 48 11.91 5.75 19.26
CA PHE A 48 12.01 6.11 17.85
C PHE A 48 11.19 7.37 17.51
N GLN A 49 9.91 7.41 17.88
CA GLN A 49 9.02 8.53 17.60
C GLN A 49 9.54 9.84 18.21
N LYS A 50 10.09 9.78 19.42
CA LYS A 50 10.63 10.95 20.14
C LYS A 50 11.99 11.41 19.64
N HIS A 51 12.88 10.48 19.30
CA HIS A 51 14.31 10.79 19.16
C HIS A 51 14.83 10.71 17.72
N PHE A 52 14.14 10.03 16.81
CA PHE A 52 14.61 9.94 15.43
C PHE A 52 14.48 11.26 14.68
N GLN A 53 15.57 11.66 14.00
CA GLN A 53 15.63 12.85 13.16
C GLN A 53 15.91 12.44 11.72
N ALA A 54 14.86 12.52 10.89
CA ALA A 54 14.95 12.26 9.47
C ALA A 54 15.79 13.34 8.75
N LYS A 55 16.64 12.91 7.81
CA LYS A 55 17.31 13.76 6.82
C LYS A 55 16.56 13.75 5.50
N HIS A 56 16.87 14.71 4.64
CA HIS A 56 16.27 14.81 3.29
C HIS A 56 16.50 13.54 2.46
N ASP A 57 17.73 13.01 2.47
CA ASP A 57 18.16 11.88 1.65
C ASP A 57 17.96 10.51 2.31
N ASP A 58 17.29 10.45 3.46
CA ASP A 58 17.02 9.16 4.10
C ASP A 58 16.07 8.32 3.23
N ILE A 59 16.33 7.01 3.20
CA ILE A 59 15.50 6.01 2.53
C ILE A 59 14.91 5.08 3.58
N ILE A 60 13.59 4.96 3.61
CA ILE A 60 12.86 4.13 4.56
C ILE A 60 12.20 2.97 3.81
N ILE A 61 12.60 1.75 4.15
CA ILE A 61 12.05 0.52 3.62
C ILE A 61 10.99 -0.01 4.58
N ALA A 62 9.73 0.12 4.21
CA ALA A 62 8.60 -0.28 5.03
C ALA A 62 7.90 -1.51 4.46
N SER A 63 7.39 -2.38 5.33
CA SER A 63 6.52 -3.49 4.92
C SER A 63 5.83 -4.07 6.15
N LEU A 64 4.74 -4.81 5.95
CA LEU A 64 4.35 -5.79 6.98
C LEU A 64 5.44 -6.87 7.11
N PRO A 65 5.65 -7.50 8.29
CA PRO A 65 6.53 -8.66 8.38
C PRO A 65 6.21 -9.70 7.31
N LYS A 66 7.26 -10.21 6.66
CA LYS A 66 7.20 -11.30 5.65
C LYS A 66 6.55 -10.96 4.31
N ALA A 67 6.27 -9.69 4.05
CA ALA A 67 5.81 -9.21 2.74
C ALA A 67 6.94 -8.98 1.69
N GLY A 68 8.18 -9.42 1.96
CA GLY A 68 9.32 -9.26 1.04
C GLY A 68 10.44 -8.33 1.53
N THR A 69 10.43 -7.94 2.80
CA THR A 69 11.37 -6.96 3.39
C THR A 69 12.85 -7.30 3.16
N THR A 70 13.26 -8.56 3.35
CA THR A 70 14.66 -8.99 3.19
C THR A 70 15.16 -8.73 1.78
N TRP A 71 14.31 -9.02 0.78
CA TRP A 71 14.63 -8.84 -0.62
C TRP A 71 14.62 -7.36 -1.02
N LEU A 72 13.60 -6.61 -0.61
CA LEU A 72 13.54 -5.17 -0.88
C LEU A 72 14.72 -4.42 -0.23
N LYS A 73 15.10 -4.77 1.00
CA LYS A 73 16.29 -4.18 1.65
C LYS A 73 17.57 -4.44 0.85
N ALA A 74 17.75 -5.65 0.32
CA ALA A 74 18.91 -5.98 -0.51
C ALA A 74 18.92 -5.17 -1.82
N LEU A 75 17.79 -5.15 -2.54
CA LEU A 75 17.63 -4.39 -3.79
C LEU A 75 17.84 -2.89 -3.58
N ALA A 76 17.21 -2.31 -2.57
CA ALA A 76 17.33 -0.88 -2.26
C ALA A 76 18.76 -0.52 -1.85
N PHE A 77 19.42 -1.35 -1.02
CA PHE A 77 20.81 -1.14 -0.64
C PHE A 77 21.74 -1.20 -1.85
N ALA A 78 21.66 -2.27 -2.66
CA ALA A 78 22.49 -2.42 -3.85
C ALA A 78 22.26 -1.28 -4.84
N THR A 79 21.01 -0.83 -5.03
CA THR A 79 20.67 0.28 -5.92
C THR A 79 21.21 1.62 -5.42
N ALA A 80 20.93 1.98 -4.17
CA ALA A 80 21.32 3.27 -3.61
C ALA A 80 22.83 3.39 -3.35
N LYS A 81 23.54 2.26 -3.21
CA LYS A 81 24.99 2.22 -2.95
C LYS A 81 25.84 1.76 -4.12
N ARG A 82 25.26 1.52 -5.31
CA ARG A 82 25.96 0.94 -6.48
C ARG A 82 27.24 1.67 -6.92
N HIS A 83 27.32 2.98 -6.73
CA HIS A 83 28.54 3.76 -7.04
C HIS A 83 29.66 3.57 -6.00
N ARG A 84 29.31 3.15 -4.79
CA ARG A 84 30.26 2.86 -3.71
C ARG A 84 30.63 1.38 -3.65
N PHE A 85 29.67 0.50 -3.92
CA PHE A 85 29.84 -0.94 -3.93
C PHE A 85 29.33 -1.46 -5.26
N ILE A 86 30.25 -1.80 -6.17
CA ILE A 86 29.86 -2.24 -7.51
C ILE A 86 29.23 -3.64 -7.40
N PRO A 87 28.01 -3.87 -7.92
CA PRO A 87 27.27 -5.12 -7.68
C PRO A 87 27.98 -6.40 -8.13
N SER A 88 28.86 -6.31 -9.14
CA SER A 88 29.64 -7.43 -9.68
C SER A 88 30.95 -7.71 -8.93
N GLN A 89 31.31 -6.91 -7.92
CA GLN A 89 32.53 -7.10 -7.14
C GLN A 89 32.34 -8.11 -6.00
N ASN A 90 33.39 -8.89 -5.74
CA ASN A 90 33.37 -9.98 -4.73
C ASN A 90 33.42 -9.50 -3.28
N ASP A 91 33.68 -8.21 -3.03
CA ASP A 91 33.69 -7.59 -1.71
C ASP A 91 32.38 -6.83 -1.40
N HIS A 92 31.37 -6.96 -2.26
CA HIS A 92 30.08 -6.31 -2.04
C HIS A 92 29.48 -6.69 -0.66
N PRO A 93 29.02 -5.73 0.18
CA PRO A 93 28.59 -6.01 1.55
C PRO A 93 27.52 -7.11 1.68
N LEU A 94 26.58 -7.19 0.73
CA LEU A 94 25.53 -8.22 0.71
C LEU A 94 26.04 -9.67 0.61
N LEU A 95 27.31 -9.89 0.20
CA LEU A 95 27.92 -11.21 0.16
C LEU A 95 28.34 -11.71 1.56
N ASN A 96 28.62 -10.77 2.47
CA ASN A 96 29.19 -11.05 3.79
C ASN A 96 28.29 -10.57 4.96
N SER A 97 27.19 -9.89 4.66
CA SER A 97 26.23 -9.36 5.64
C SER A 97 24.81 -9.59 5.18
N ASN A 98 23.93 -10.00 6.10
CA ASN A 98 22.50 -10.07 5.82
C ASN A 98 21.94 -8.66 5.59
N SER A 99 20.94 -8.52 4.70
CA SER A 99 20.37 -7.22 4.36
C SER A 99 19.70 -6.51 5.55
N HIS A 100 19.23 -7.24 6.56
CA HIS A 100 18.69 -6.66 7.80
C HIS A 100 19.78 -6.01 8.68
N THR A 101 21.05 -6.41 8.55
CA THR A 101 22.19 -5.75 9.20
C THR A 101 22.58 -4.46 8.48
N LEU A 102 22.58 -4.49 7.14
CA LEU A 102 22.95 -3.33 6.32
C LEU A 102 21.88 -2.23 6.31
N VAL A 103 20.61 -2.62 6.48
CA VAL A 103 19.45 -1.73 6.55
C VAL A 103 18.76 -1.97 7.90
N PRO A 104 19.24 -1.35 8.99
CA PRO A 104 18.74 -1.61 10.34
C PRO A 104 17.29 -1.15 10.52
N PHE A 105 16.53 -1.87 11.34
CA PHE A 105 15.17 -1.50 11.71
C PHE A 105 15.13 -0.46 12.84
N PHE A 106 14.19 0.49 12.78
CA PHE A 106 13.99 1.43 13.89
C PHE A 106 13.60 0.70 15.18
N GLU A 107 12.51 -0.06 15.15
CA GLU A 107 11.88 -0.66 16.32
C GLU A 107 12.48 -2.00 16.77
N LEU A 108 13.30 -2.64 15.93
CA LEU A 108 13.90 -3.94 16.24
C LEU A 108 15.42 -3.85 16.50
N THR A 109 16.09 -2.82 15.99
CA THR A 109 17.57 -2.72 16.11
C THR A 109 18.03 -1.40 16.73
N ILE A 110 17.70 -0.25 16.14
CA ILE A 110 18.25 1.05 16.56
C ILE A 110 17.73 1.45 17.94
N TYR A 111 16.41 1.40 18.12
CA TYR A 111 15.76 1.86 19.35
C TYR A 111 15.36 0.71 20.28
N SER A 112 15.88 -0.50 20.03
CA SER A 112 15.62 -1.67 20.88
C SER A 112 16.46 -1.59 22.16
N ASP A 113 15.80 -1.67 23.32
CA ASP A 113 16.47 -1.64 24.63
C ASP A 113 17.50 -2.76 24.76
N ASN A 114 18.67 -2.44 25.32
CA ASN A 114 19.77 -3.38 25.59
C ASN A 114 20.25 -4.16 24.36
N ASN A 115 20.17 -3.59 23.16
CA ASN A 115 20.76 -4.21 21.97
C ASN A 115 22.30 -4.19 22.08
N PRO A 116 22.98 -5.36 22.21
CA PRO A 116 24.44 -5.41 22.32
C PRO A 116 25.16 -4.93 21.04
N ASN A 117 24.42 -4.77 19.94
CA ASN A 117 24.90 -4.27 18.66
C ASN A 117 24.13 -2.99 18.26
N TYR A 118 23.91 -2.09 19.22
CA TYR A 118 23.35 -0.78 18.94
C TYR A 118 24.09 -0.12 17.78
N VAL A 119 23.33 0.29 16.76
CA VAL A 119 23.84 1.02 15.60
C VAL A 119 23.45 2.47 15.78
N ASP A 120 24.44 3.33 15.99
CA ASP A 120 24.20 4.77 15.98
C ASP A 120 23.80 5.21 14.56
N PRO A 121 22.58 5.73 14.35
CA PRO A 121 22.14 6.20 13.03
C PRO A 121 23.04 7.28 12.42
N SER A 122 23.85 7.98 13.24
CA SER A 122 24.81 8.98 12.76
C SER A 122 26.02 8.37 12.03
N THR A 123 26.30 7.08 12.26
CA THR A 123 27.47 6.37 11.71
C THR A 123 27.18 5.66 10.38
N LEU A 124 25.90 5.59 9.97
CA LEU A 124 25.49 4.94 8.72
C LEU A 124 25.96 5.76 7.51
N PRO A 125 26.44 5.11 6.43
CA PRO A 125 26.87 5.79 5.22
C PRO A 125 25.67 6.44 4.50
N GLU A 126 25.86 7.65 3.97
CA GLU A 126 24.84 8.37 3.18
C GLU A 126 24.65 7.77 1.78
N PRO A 127 23.41 7.80 1.21
CA PRO A 127 22.15 8.07 1.90
C PRO A 127 21.83 6.99 2.94
N ARG A 128 21.39 7.36 4.14
CA ARG A 128 21.07 6.37 5.19
C ARG A 128 19.82 5.57 4.78
N ILE A 129 19.85 4.26 5.01
CA ILE A 129 18.75 3.37 4.67
C ILE A 129 18.28 2.67 5.93
N PHE A 130 16.99 2.77 6.23
CA PHE A 130 16.37 2.20 7.42
C PHE A 130 15.23 1.26 7.05
N GLY A 131 14.94 0.29 7.92
CA GLY A 131 13.77 -0.57 7.81
C GLY A 131 12.71 -0.24 8.86
N THR A 132 11.44 -0.55 8.58
CA THR A 132 10.39 -0.56 9.60
C THR A 132 9.20 -1.45 9.25
N HIS A 133 8.54 -1.96 10.29
CA HIS A 133 7.23 -2.59 10.21
C HIS A 133 6.09 -1.73 10.79
N ILE A 134 6.43 -0.55 11.31
CA ILE A 134 5.47 0.42 11.86
C ILE A 134 4.57 0.94 10.71
N PRO A 135 3.23 0.98 10.88
CA PRO A 135 2.33 1.63 9.93
C PRO A 135 2.64 3.10 9.72
N PHE A 136 2.30 3.60 8.54
CA PHE A 136 2.56 4.99 8.15
C PHE A 136 2.11 6.04 9.18
N PRO A 137 0.90 6.00 9.76
CA PRO A 137 0.45 7.02 10.72
C PRO A 137 1.24 7.06 12.05
N SER A 138 1.98 5.99 12.35
CA SER A 138 2.76 5.84 13.58
C SER A 138 4.25 6.07 13.36
N LEU A 139 4.67 6.56 12.19
CA LEU A 139 6.06 6.97 11.97
C LEU A 139 6.38 8.25 12.78
N SER A 140 7.67 8.55 12.96
CA SER A 140 8.09 9.79 13.62
C SER A 140 7.61 11.02 12.83
N ASN A 141 7.23 12.08 13.55
CA ASN A 141 6.88 13.36 12.94
C ASN A 141 8.02 13.94 12.07
N SER A 142 9.29 13.66 12.40
CA SER A 142 10.42 14.09 11.58
C SER A 142 10.38 13.44 10.19
N ILE A 143 9.94 12.19 10.09
CA ILE A 143 9.72 11.50 8.81
C ILE A 143 8.54 12.12 8.08
N HIS A 144 7.42 12.40 8.76
CA HIS A 144 6.26 13.02 8.12
C HIS A 144 6.57 14.39 7.52
N ASN A 145 7.38 15.20 8.20
CA ASN A 145 7.68 16.58 7.86
C ASN A 145 8.91 16.77 6.96
N SER A 146 9.76 15.76 6.80
CA SER A 146 10.91 15.83 5.88
C SER A 146 10.51 15.43 4.45
N ASN A 147 11.44 15.44 3.51
CA ASN A 147 11.24 14.89 2.16
C ASN A 147 11.95 13.54 1.96
N CYS A 148 12.30 12.84 3.05
CA CYS A 148 12.83 11.49 2.97
C CYS A 148 11.90 10.58 2.17
N LYS A 149 12.49 9.60 1.49
CA LYS A 149 11.78 8.69 0.59
C LYS A 149 11.39 7.42 1.34
N ILE A 150 10.16 6.97 1.15
CA ILE A 150 9.62 5.75 1.71
C ILE A 150 9.31 4.80 0.56
N ILE A 151 9.81 3.57 0.64
CA ILE A 151 9.44 2.48 -0.27
C ILE A 151 8.71 1.44 0.57
N TYR A 152 7.43 1.27 0.30
CA TYR A 152 6.61 0.26 0.93
C TYR A 152 6.42 -0.94 -0.01
N ILE A 153 6.56 -2.16 0.50
CA ILE A 153 6.19 -3.38 -0.23
C ILE A 153 5.08 -4.13 0.48
N CYS A 154 3.99 -4.39 -0.26
CA CYS A 154 2.96 -5.33 0.14
C CYS A 154 3.14 -6.66 -0.59
N ARG A 155 2.42 -7.66 -0.11
CA ARG A 155 2.35 -9.00 -0.71
C ARG A 155 0.94 -9.53 -0.49
N ASN A 156 0.49 -10.45 -1.33
CA ASN A 156 -0.74 -11.20 -1.13
C ASN A 156 -0.88 -11.65 0.36
N PRO A 157 -1.99 -11.32 1.05
CA PRO A 157 -2.14 -11.63 2.48
C PRO A 157 -2.12 -13.13 2.82
N PHE A 158 -2.61 -14.00 1.94
CA PHE A 158 -2.60 -15.45 2.13
C PHE A 158 -1.17 -15.99 2.20
N ASP A 159 -0.33 -15.59 1.23
CA ASP A 159 1.08 -15.94 1.17
C ASP A 159 1.89 -15.33 2.33
N THR A 160 1.55 -14.09 2.70
CA THR A 160 2.17 -13.38 3.82
C THR A 160 1.91 -14.13 5.13
N PHE A 161 0.67 -14.59 5.35
CA PHE A 161 0.30 -15.39 6.50
C PHE A 161 1.11 -16.69 6.58
N ILE A 162 1.16 -17.51 5.51
CA ILE A 162 1.95 -18.76 5.52
C ILE A 162 3.43 -18.49 5.78
N SER A 163 3.98 -17.46 5.15
CA SER A 163 5.37 -17.10 5.38
C SER A 163 5.63 -16.65 6.82
N PHE A 164 4.64 -16.04 7.47
CA PHE A 164 4.76 -15.58 8.84
C PHE A 164 4.58 -16.69 9.86
N TRP A 165 3.60 -17.56 9.66
CA TRP A 165 3.39 -18.75 10.49
C TRP A 165 4.64 -19.64 10.55
N HIS A 166 5.22 -19.99 9.40
CA HIS A 166 6.47 -20.76 9.35
C HIS A 166 7.63 -20.04 10.04
N PHE A 167 7.76 -18.73 9.83
CA PHE A 167 8.83 -17.95 10.43
C PHE A 167 8.72 -17.93 11.96
N SER A 168 7.51 -17.68 12.49
CA SER A 168 7.23 -17.68 13.92
C SER A 168 7.50 -19.04 14.56
N ASN A 169 7.03 -20.14 13.96
CA ASN A 169 7.27 -21.48 14.49
C ASN A 169 8.76 -21.87 14.47
N ASN A 170 9.49 -21.52 13.40
CA ASN A 170 10.93 -21.73 13.35
C ASN A 170 11.66 -20.93 14.45
N MET A 171 11.23 -19.69 14.73
CA MET A 171 11.79 -18.90 15.82
C MET A 171 11.56 -19.56 17.19
N ILE A 172 10.35 -20.10 17.44
CA ILE A 172 10.04 -20.82 18.69
C ILE A 172 10.95 -22.04 18.84
N LEU A 173 11.07 -22.86 17.79
CA LEU A 173 11.88 -24.09 17.81
C LEU A 173 13.38 -23.83 17.99
N SER A 174 13.89 -22.70 17.50
CA SER A 174 15.30 -22.32 17.62
C SER A 174 15.71 -21.85 19.02
N GLN A 175 14.75 -21.61 19.92
CA GLN A 175 15.01 -21.09 21.26
C GLN A 175 15.01 -22.23 22.28
N SER A 176 16.20 -22.65 22.65
CA SER A 176 16.46 -23.74 23.60
C SER A 176 15.94 -23.50 25.02
N SER A 177 15.39 -22.32 25.34
CA SER A 177 15.01 -21.90 26.68
C SER A 177 13.53 -21.51 26.88
N GLN A 178 12.65 -21.65 25.88
CA GLN A 178 11.21 -21.37 26.05
C GLN A 178 10.33 -22.59 25.79
N SER A 179 9.38 -22.80 26.71
CA SER A 179 8.37 -23.86 26.72
C SER A 179 7.09 -23.51 25.96
N LEU A 180 7.10 -22.49 25.09
CA LEU A 180 5.91 -22.14 24.33
C LEU A 180 5.70 -23.19 23.22
N PRO A 181 4.50 -23.80 23.13
CA PRO A 181 4.20 -24.71 22.04
C PRO A 181 4.21 -23.95 20.71
N THR A 182 4.56 -24.63 19.63
CA THR A 182 4.37 -24.11 18.27
C THR A 182 2.88 -23.82 18.05
N LEU A 183 2.59 -22.74 17.35
CA LEU A 183 1.21 -22.34 17.04
C LEU A 183 0.69 -23.20 15.89
N THR A 184 -0.49 -23.82 16.03
CA THR A 184 -1.08 -24.55 14.91
C THR A 184 -1.46 -23.58 13.79
N LEU A 185 -1.68 -24.10 12.58
CA LEU A 185 -2.04 -23.27 11.44
C LEU A 185 -3.37 -22.57 11.69
N GLU A 186 -4.34 -23.29 12.26
CA GLU A 186 -5.70 -22.83 12.55
C GLU A 186 -5.69 -21.74 13.63
N GLU A 187 -4.97 -21.95 14.73
CA GLU A 187 -4.85 -20.94 15.80
C GLU A 187 -4.17 -19.66 15.31
N ALA A 188 -3.15 -19.80 14.45
CA ALA A 188 -2.48 -18.67 13.83
C ALA A 188 -3.42 -17.93 12.87
N PHE A 189 -4.17 -18.68 12.08
CA PHE A 189 -5.09 -18.15 11.07
C PHE A 189 -6.21 -17.34 11.70
N GLU A 190 -6.84 -17.86 12.75
CA GLU A 190 -7.88 -17.15 13.48
C GLU A 190 -7.38 -15.78 13.95
N ARG A 191 -6.22 -15.75 14.63
CA ARG A 191 -5.61 -14.50 15.08
C ARG A 191 -5.22 -13.57 13.93
N TYR A 192 -4.73 -14.12 12.81
CA TYR A 192 -4.37 -13.33 11.64
C TYR A 192 -5.60 -12.68 10.99
N SER A 193 -6.69 -13.44 10.83
CA SER A 193 -7.95 -12.98 10.25
C SER A 193 -8.62 -11.89 11.09
N GLU A 194 -8.43 -11.91 12.41
CA GLU A 194 -8.85 -10.85 13.34
C GLU A 194 -7.86 -9.66 13.40
N GLY A 195 -6.74 -9.73 12.68
CA GLY A 195 -5.69 -8.70 12.67
C GLY A 195 -4.79 -8.70 13.93
N LYS A 196 -4.94 -9.69 14.80
CA LYS A 196 -4.25 -9.84 16.09
C LYS A 196 -2.93 -10.60 15.94
N HIS A 197 -2.03 -10.02 15.14
CA HIS A 197 -0.70 -10.56 14.91
C HIS A 197 0.34 -9.43 14.98
N PRO A 198 1.63 -9.70 15.24
CA PRO A 198 2.64 -8.65 15.31
C PRO A 198 2.61 -7.69 14.10
N PHE A 199 2.57 -6.39 14.39
CA PHE A 199 2.42 -5.27 13.45
C PHE A 199 1.11 -5.22 12.65
N GLY A 200 0.15 -6.08 12.98
CA GLY A 200 -1.21 -6.06 12.44
C GLY A 200 -2.10 -5.00 13.11
N PRO A 201 -3.31 -4.77 12.57
CA PRO A 201 -3.90 -5.54 11.46
C PRO A 201 -3.27 -5.30 10.09
N PHE A 202 -3.15 -6.35 9.27
CA PHE A 202 -2.48 -6.27 7.96
C PHE A 202 -3.14 -5.25 7.02
N TRP A 203 -4.47 -5.16 7.02
CA TRP A 203 -5.22 -4.22 6.19
C TRP A 203 -4.91 -2.77 6.52
N SER A 204 -4.89 -2.41 7.81
CA SER A 204 -4.58 -1.03 8.24
C SER A 204 -3.14 -0.64 7.89
N ASN A 205 -2.19 -1.59 8.02
CA ASN A 205 -0.80 -1.38 7.64
C ASN A 205 -0.68 -1.09 6.14
N ILE A 206 -1.27 -1.94 5.30
CA ILE A 206 -1.23 -1.81 3.84
C ILE A 206 -1.95 -0.53 3.38
N LEU A 207 -3.19 -0.31 3.83
CA LEU A 207 -4.01 0.83 3.43
C LEU A 207 -3.39 2.17 3.84
N GLY A 208 -2.70 2.24 4.99
CA GLY A 208 -2.01 3.45 5.43
C GLY A 208 -0.92 3.89 4.46
N TYR A 209 -0.07 2.96 4.02
CA TYR A 209 0.97 3.25 3.02
C TYR A 209 0.40 3.41 1.61
N TRP A 210 -0.65 2.67 1.25
CA TRP A 210 -1.35 2.84 -0.01
C TRP A 210 -1.88 4.26 -0.16
N LYS A 211 -2.69 4.74 0.81
CA LYS A 211 -3.22 6.11 0.84
C LYS A 211 -2.10 7.15 0.78
N ALA A 212 -1.05 6.96 1.57
CA ALA A 212 0.11 7.87 1.56
C ALA A 212 0.82 7.93 0.20
N SER A 213 0.86 6.83 -0.56
CA SER A 213 1.43 6.80 -1.92
C SER A 213 0.59 7.56 -2.94
N GLN A 214 -0.73 7.59 -2.76
CA GLN A 214 -1.64 8.38 -3.60
C GLN A 214 -1.54 9.87 -3.24
N ASP A 215 -1.52 10.19 -1.95
CA ASP A 215 -1.48 11.59 -1.47
C ASP A 215 -0.11 12.25 -1.72
N LYS A 216 0.98 11.48 -1.62
CA LYS A 216 2.37 11.97 -1.66
C LYS A 216 3.26 11.08 -2.53
N PRO A 217 3.01 10.97 -3.85
CA PRO A 217 3.71 10.04 -4.74
C PRO A 217 5.21 10.34 -4.90
N SER A 218 5.65 11.57 -4.62
CA SER A 218 7.08 11.93 -4.59
C SER A 218 7.81 11.49 -3.32
N LYS A 219 7.06 11.08 -2.29
CA LYS A 219 7.56 10.69 -0.96
C LYS A 219 7.37 9.21 -0.67
N VAL A 220 6.30 8.59 -1.16
CA VAL A 220 5.96 7.19 -0.88
C VAL A 220 5.78 6.42 -2.18
N LEU A 221 6.67 5.45 -2.42
CA LEU A 221 6.56 4.47 -3.49
C LEU A 221 5.92 3.20 -2.93
N PHE A 222 4.82 2.76 -3.53
CA PHE A 222 4.14 1.52 -3.19
C PHE A 222 4.46 0.44 -4.23
N LEU A 223 5.02 -0.68 -3.76
CA LEU A 223 5.39 -1.85 -4.54
C LEU A 223 4.58 -3.08 -4.12
N LYS A 224 4.37 -4.01 -5.05
CA LYS A 224 3.83 -5.34 -4.76
C LYS A 224 4.92 -6.38 -4.99
N TYR A 225 5.02 -7.35 -4.09
CA TYR A 225 5.99 -8.44 -4.18
C TYR A 225 5.82 -9.24 -5.47
N GLU A 226 4.58 -9.46 -5.88
CA GLU A 226 4.21 -10.21 -7.07
C GLU A 226 4.67 -9.49 -8.36
N GLU A 227 4.45 -8.17 -8.43
CA GLU A 227 4.89 -7.32 -9.55
C GLU A 227 6.43 -7.21 -9.59
N LEU A 228 7.06 -6.98 -8.44
CA LEU A 228 8.52 -6.94 -8.30
C LEU A 228 9.17 -8.26 -8.73
N LYS A 229 8.51 -9.40 -8.48
CA LYS A 229 8.98 -10.72 -8.90
C LYS A 229 8.71 -11.00 -10.38
N ALA A 230 7.59 -10.52 -10.92
CA ALA A 230 7.23 -10.69 -12.32
C ALA A 230 8.20 -9.92 -13.26
N ASP A 231 8.53 -8.67 -12.91
CA ASP A 231 9.48 -7.85 -13.65
C ASP A 231 10.39 -7.04 -12.71
N THR A 232 11.41 -7.72 -12.17
CA THR A 232 12.37 -7.09 -11.24
C THR A 232 13.14 -5.96 -11.91
N LYS A 233 13.41 -6.04 -13.22
CA LYS A 233 14.19 -5.03 -13.94
C LYS A 233 13.42 -3.72 -14.05
N PHE A 234 12.13 -3.79 -14.41
CA PHE A 234 11.25 -2.63 -14.46
C PHE A 234 11.10 -1.97 -13.09
N GLU A 235 10.76 -2.74 -12.05
CA GLU A 235 10.56 -2.18 -10.72
C GLU A 235 11.85 -1.63 -10.10
N LEU A 236 13.02 -2.22 -10.41
CA LEU A 236 14.31 -1.68 -9.98
C LEU A 236 14.59 -0.30 -10.60
N LYS A 237 14.30 -0.14 -11.90
CA LYS A 237 14.42 1.16 -12.59
C LYS A 237 13.47 2.19 -11.99
N ARG A 238 12.21 1.80 -11.75
CA ARG A 238 11.20 2.66 -11.12
C ARG A 238 11.62 3.09 -9.71
N MET A 239 12.18 2.16 -8.92
CA MET A 239 12.73 2.48 -7.60
C MET A 239 13.92 3.44 -7.68
N ALA A 240 14.87 3.22 -8.59
CA ALA A 240 16.02 4.11 -8.79
C ALA A 240 15.59 5.53 -9.20
N GLN A 241 14.60 5.64 -10.10
CA GLN A 241 14.00 6.91 -10.50
C GLN A 241 13.35 7.63 -9.30
N PHE A 242 12.58 6.91 -8.49
CA PHE A 242 11.91 7.46 -7.31
C PHE A 242 12.88 7.95 -6.23
N LEU A 243 14.02 7.26 -6.09
CA LEU A 243 15.13 7.61 -5.21
C LEU A 243 16.04 8.72 -5.78
N ASP A 244 15.62 9.38 -6.86
CA ASP A 244 16.36 10.47 -7.52
C ASP A 244 17.79 10.06 -7.96
N CYS A 245 17.98 8.76 -8.26
CA CYS A 245 19.22 8.18 -8.75
C CYS A 245 18.97 7.21 -9.92
N PRO A 246 18.34 7.66 -11.02
CA PRO A 246 18.03 6.78 -12.16
C PRO A 246 19.30 6.14 -12.73
N PHE A 247 19.15 4.96 -13.33
CA PHE A 247 20.27 4.31 -14.01
C PHE A 247 20.64 5.09 -15.27
N THR A 248 21.94 5.27 -15.52
CA THR A 248 22.41 5.87 -16.78
C THR A 248 22.40 4.86 -17.92
N GLN A 249 22.44 5.32 -19.17
CA GLN A 249 22.54 4.44 -20.33
C GLN A 249 23.80 3.55 -20.29
N GLU A 250 24.90 4.05 -19.73
CA GLU A 250 26.13 3.31 -19.48
C GLU A 250 25.93 2.22 -18.41
N GLU A 251 25.21 2.52 -17.31
CA GLU A 251 24.90 1.51 -16.29
C GLU A 251 23.98 0.40 -16.86
N GLU A 252 23.02 0.78 -17.70
CA GLU A 252 22.12 -0.17 -18.35
C GLU A 252 22.86 -1.06 -19.35
N SER A 253 23.63 -0.46 -20.26
CA SER A 253 24.40 -1.20 -21.27
C SER A 253 25.55 -2.00 -20.67
N GLY A 254 26.12 -1.54 -19.55
CA GLY A 254 27.15 -2.21 -18.78
C GLY A 254 26.65 -3.33 -17.86
N GLY A 255 25.35 -3.62 -17.84
CA GLY A 255 24.78 -4.76 -17.10
C GLY A 255 24.71 -4.56 -15.58
N ILE A 256 24.75 -3.31 -15.08
CA ILE A 256 24.68 -3.02 -13.64
C ILE A 256 23.35 -3.48 -13.06
N ILE A 257 22.24 -3.24 -13.77
CA ILE A 257 20.90 -3.68 -13.34
C ILE A 257 20.86 -5.20 -13.18
N ASP A 258 21.33 -5.93 -14.20
CA ASP A 258 21.30 -7.39 -14.18
C ASP A 258 22.23 -7.95 -13.08
N SER A 259 23.36 -7.28 -12.81
CA SER A 259 24.25 -7.62 -11.69
C SER A 259 23.58 -7.42 -10.32
N ILE A 260 22.79 -6.35 -10.14
CA ILE A 260 22.01 -6.13 -8.90
C ILE A 260 20.96 -7.24 -8.74
N ILE A 261 20.25 -7.58 -9.82
CA ILE A 261 19.22 -8.63 -9.81
C ILE A 261 19.84 -9.98 -9.44
N GLU A 262 20.98 -10.35 -10.03
CA GLU A 262 21.68 -11.59 -9.71
C GLU A 262 22.14 -11.63 -8.25
N LEU A 263 22.81 -10.57 -7.79
CA LEU A 263 23.32 -10.41 -6.43
C LEU A 263 22.20 -10.54 -5.38
N CYS A 264 21.05 -9.91 -5.66
CA CYS A 264 19.89 -9.88 -4.78
C CYS A 264 18.90 -11.02 -5.08
N SER A 265 19.23 -11.99 -5.94
CA SER A 265 18.32 -13.08 -6.26
C SER A 265 18.10 -13.99 -5.05
N PHE A 266 16.90 -14.56 -4.92
CA PHE A 266 16.56 -15.45 -3.82
C PHE A 266 17.54 -16.63 -3.71
N GLY A 267 17.87 -17.27 -4.83
CA GLY A 267 18.80 -18.40 -4.89
C GLY A 267 20.20 -18.01 -4.42
N LYS A 268 20.75 -16.89 -4.91
CA LYS A 268 22.07 -16.42 -4.49
C LYS A 268 22.08 -16.08 -3.00
N MET A 269 21.15 -15.25 -2.53
CA MET A 269 21.12 -14.82 -1.13
C MET A 269 20.95 -15.99 -0.17
N LYS A 270 20.05 -16.95 -0.47
CA LYS A 270 19.82 -18.13 0.38
C LYS A 270 21.08 -18.98 0.55
N GLU A 271 21.92 -19.05 -0.49
CA GLU A 271 23.10 -19.92 -0.50
C GLU A 271 24.37 -19.28 0.12
N LEU A 272 24.36 -17.98 0.41
CA LEU A 272 25.49 -17.30 1.07
C LEU A 272 25.70 -17.84 2.50
N GLU A 273 26.96 -18.02 2.89
CA GLU A 273 27.32 -18.54 4.22
C GLU A 273 26.76 -17.69 5.38
N VAL A 274 26.79 -16.37 5.23
CA VAL A 274 26.19 -15.44 6.20
C VAL A 274 24.69 -15.67 6.39
N ASN A 275 23.99 -16.17 5.38
CA ASN A 275 22.55 -16.44 5.43
C ASN A 275 22.23 -17.87 5.86
N LYS A 276 23.12 -18.84 5.63
CA LYS A 276 22.98 -20.23 6.09
C LYS A 276 23.24 -20.38 7.59
N SER A 277 24.29 -19.73 8.10
CA SER A 277 24.79 -19.95 9.47
C SER A 277 24.80 -18.69 10.34
N GLY A 278 24.74 -17.51 9.71
CA GLY A 278 24.76 -16.25 10.43
C GLY A 278 23.50 -16.05 11.29
N LYS A 279 23.61 -15.13 12.24
CA LYS A 279 22.54 -14.80 13.16
C LYS A 279 22.44 -13.30 13.31
N ILE A 280 21.23 -12.79 13.40
CA ILE A 280 20.97 -11.40 13.72
C ILE A 280 20.60 -11.31 15.20
N PRO A 281 21.34 -10.49 15.98
CA PRO A 281 20.92 -10.08 17.31
C PRO A 281 19.63 -9.26 17.19
N ASP A 282 18.52 -9.87 17.58
CA ASP A 282 17.36 -9.19 18.16
C ASP A 282 17.41 -9.48 19.68
N ARG A 283 16.45 -9.01 20.48
CA ARG A 283 16.32 -9.42 21.89
C ARG A 283 16.30 -10.95 22.05
N ARG A 284 15.95 -11.67 20.97
CA ARG A 284 16.20 -13.11 20.80
C ARG A 284 17.09 -13.31 19.56
N ILE A 285 18.05 -14.22 19.62
CA ILE A 285 18.93 -14.48 18.45
C ILE A 285 18.09 -15.12 17.34
N ILE A 286 18.04 -14.49 16.16
CA ILE A 286 17.37 -15.02 14.98
C ILE A 286 18.41 -15.60 14.03
N GLU A 287 18.29 -16.89 13.69
CA GLU A 287 19.14 -17.49 12.65
C GLU A 287 18.73 -16.99 11.26
N ASN A 288 19.69 -16.55 10.47
CA ASN A 288 19.44 -15.91 9.17
C ASN A 288 18.73 -16.84 8.19
N LYS A 289 18.94 -18.15 8.31
CA LYS A 289 18.31 -19.18 7.45
C LYS A 289 16.79 -19.11 7.49
N HIS A 290 16.20 -18.63 8.59
CA HIS A 290 14.74 -18.52 8.73
C HIS A 290 14.13 -17.37 7.91
N PHE A 291 14.94 -16.46 7.37
CA PHE A 291 14.46 -15.46 6.41
C PHE A 291 14.23 -16.05 5.01
N PHE A 292 14.82 -17.21 4.69
CA PHE A 292 14.80 -17.82 3.36
C PHE A 292 14.04 -19.16 3.37
N ARG A 293 12.81 -19.16 2.85
CA ARG A 293 11.96 -20.37 2.77
C ARG A 293 11.87 -20.91 1.33
N LYS A 294 10.85 -20.48 0.58
CA LYS A 294 10.62 -20.84 -0.83
C LYS A 294 10.81 -19.66 -1.80
N GLY A 295 10.44 -18.44 -1.40
CA GLY A 295 10.49 -17.28 -2.29
C GLY A 295 9.45 -17.32 -3.43
N GLU A 296 8.45 -18.19 -3.33
CA GLU A 296 7.41 -18.44 -4.34
C GLU A 296 6.14 -17.64 -4.09
N ILE A 297 5.34 -17.42 -5.15
CA ILE A 297 4.01 -16.81 -5.11
C ILE A 297 2.98 -17.95 -5.15
N GLY A 298 1.90 -17.86 -4.37
CA GLY A 298 0.80 -18.82 -4.41
C GLY A 298 1.03 -20.09 -3.58
N ASP A 299 2.04 -20.10 -2.71
CA ASP A 299 2.35 -21.26 -1.87
C ASP A 299 1.25 -21.52 -0.83
N TRP A 300 0.43 -20.51 -0.53
CA TRP A 300 -0.72 -20.62 0.36
C TRP A 300 -1.73 -21.71 -0.02
N ILE A 301 -1.87 -22.03 -1.31
CA ILE A 301 -2.77 -23.08 -1.82
C ILE A 301 -2.43 -24.45 -1.20
N ASN A 302 -1.16 -24.68 -0.84
CA ASN A 302 -0.71 -25.93 -0.24
C ASN A 302 -1.11 -26.09 1.24
N TYR A 303 -1.67 -25.05 1.87
CA TYR A 303 -1.92 -25.00 3.32
C TYR A 303 -3.37 -24.67 3.66
N PHE A 304 -4.03 -23.83 2.86
CA PHE A 304 -5.37 -23.35 3.18
C PHE A 304 -6.43 -24.40 2.90
N SER A 305 -7.36 -24.56 3.84
CA SER A 305 -8.65 -25.21 3.57
C SER A 305 -9.56 -24.25 2.78
N PRO A 306 -10.63 -24.78 2.14
CA PRO A 306 -11.65 -23.93 1.52
C PRO A 306 -12.26 -22.91 2.50
N GLU A 307 -12.53 -23.31 3.74
CA GLU A 307 -13.09 -22.44 4.79
C GLU A 307 -12.14 -21.31 5.18
N MET A 308 -10.85 -21.59 5.35
CA MET A 308 -9.84 -20.55 5.60
C MET A 308 -9.74 -19.59 4.42
N THR A 309 -9.85 -20.12 3.20
CA THR A 309 -9.80 -19.31 1.98
C THR A 309 -10.98 -18.34 1.95
N GLU A 310 -12.21 -18.85 2.10
CA GLU A 310 -13.43 -18.05 2.13
C GLU A 310 -13.39 -16.98 3.23
N LYS A 311 -13.00 -17.37 4.46
CA LYS A 311 -12.93 -16.44 5.58
C LYS A 311 -11.94 -15.30 5.36
N LEU A 312 -10.72 -15.60 4.89
CA LEU A 312 -9.74 -14.56 4.65
C LEU A 312 -10.09 -13.71 3.43
N SER A 313 -10.66 -14.29 2.37
CA SER A 313 -11.21 -13.54 1.24
C SER A 313 -12.24 -12.53 1.71
N LYS A 314 -13.21 -12.95 2.53
CA LYS A 314 -14.23 -12.06 3.10
C LYS A 314 -13.62 -10.94 3.95
N VAL A 315 -12.61 -11.24 4.77
CA VAL A 315 -11.89 -10.19 5.53
C VAL A 315 -11.20 -9.21 4.59
N ILE A 316 -10.57 -9.69 3.51
CA ILE A 316 -9.92 -8.82 2.53
C ILE A 316 -10.97 -7.96 1.83
N GLU A 317 -12.05 -8.55 1.34
CA GLU A 317 -13.18 -7.82 0.74
C GLU A 317 -13.69 -6.74 1.69
N GLU A 318 -14.12 -7.09 2.92
CA GLU A 318 -14.67 -6.14 3.89
C GLU A 318 -13.70 -5.04 4.33
N LYS A 319 -12.40 -5.36 4.50
CA LYS A 319 -11.42 -4.40 5.04
C LYS A 319 -10.80 -3.53 3.98
N PHE A 320 -10.72 -4.04 2.76
CA PHE A 320 -10.29 -3.27 1.60
C PHE A 320 -11.48 -2.68 0.83
N ASP A 321 -12.72 -2.88 1.29
CA ASP A 321 -13.99 -2.47 0.66
C ASP A 321 -14.12 -0.96 0.37
N GLN A 322 -13.28 -0.12 0.98
CA GLN A 322 -13.13 1.27 0.52
C GLN A 322 -12.63 1.37 -0.94
N SER A 323 -12.14 0.27 -1.52
CA SER A 323 -11.74 0.10 -2.92
C SER A 323 -12.76 -0.65 -3.78
N ALA A 324 -13.90 -1.09 -3.21
CA ALA A 324 -14.98 -1.73 -3.95
C ALA A 324 -16.09 -0.73 -4.27
N TRP A 325 -16.81 -0.99 -5.36
CA TRP A 325 -18.08 -0.33 -5.62
C TRP A 325 -19.16 -0.90 -4.69
N SER A 326 -19.98 -0.04 -4.09
CA SER A 326 -21.09 -0.43 -3.23
C SER A 326 -22.44 -0.14 -3.88
N HIS A 327 -23.47 -0.91 -3.54
CA HIS A 327 -24.83 -0.64 -3.99
C HIS A 327 -25.39 0.65 -3.36
N PRO A 328 -26.16 1.47 -4.09
CA PRO A 328 -26.94 2.54 -3.47
C PRO A 328 -28.16 1.97 -2.73
N GLU A 329 -28.82 2.78 -1.90
CA GLU A 329 -30.11 2.43 -1.30
C GLU A 329 -31.19 2.15 -2.36
N GLU A 330 -32.26 1.43 -1.99
CA GLU A 330 -33.41 1.21 -2.86
C GLU A 330 -33.99 2.56 -3.36
N GLU A 331 -34.45 2.59 -4.61
CA GLU A 331 -34.88 3.80 -5.37
C GLU A 331 -33.77 4.79 -5.77
N TRP A 332 -32.54 4.66 -5.24
CA TRP A 332 -31.43 5.51 -5.66
C TRP A 332 -30.72 4.92 -6.89
N LEU A 333 -30.32 5.80 -7.81
CA LEU A 333 -29.39 5.42 -8.88
C LEU A 333 -27.98 5.85 -8.52
N LYS A 334 -27.01 5.05 -8.91
CA LYS A 334 -25.60 5.35 -8.74
C LYS A 334 -25.00 5.78 -10.08
N VAL A 335 -24.32 6.93 -10.07
CA VAL A 335 -23.68 7.54 -11.23
C VAL A 335 -22.18 7.61 -10.96
N ASN A 336 -21.40 6.75 -11.60
CA ASN A 336 -19.94 6.79 -11.53
C ASN A 336 -19.40 7.61 -12.71
N VAL A 337 -18.54 8.58 -12.45
CA VAL A 337 -18.01 9.50 -13.47
C VAL A 337 -16.50 9.59 -13.41
N ASP A 338 -15.86 9.83 -14.56
CA ASP A 338 -14.42 10.02 -14.68
C ASP A 338 -14.04 10.94 -15.85
N GLY A 339 -12.88 11.57 -15.75
CA GLY A 339 -12.23 12.39 -16.77
C GLY A 339 -10.86 11.82 -17.19
N ALA A 340 -10.64 11.61 -18.48
CA ALA A 340 -9.39 11.08 -19.01
C ALA A 340 -8.65 12.11 -19.89
N CYS A 341 -7.36 12.32 -19.62
CA CYS A 341 -6.45 13.07 -20.51
C CYS A 341 -5.26 12.19 -20.92
N LYS A 342 -5.00 12.07 -22.23
CA LYS A 342 -3.88 11.28 -22.76
C LYS A 342 -2.64 12.15 -22.96
N SER A 343 -1.54 11.80 -22.30
CA SER A 343 -0.23 12.46 -22.47
C SER A 343 0.42 12.04 -23.81
N GLY A 344 0.68 13.00 -24.72
CA GLY A 344 1.26 12.75 -26.04
C GLY A 344 1.27 13.99 -26.96
N THR A 345 1.55 13.84 -28.26
CA THR A 345 1.67 14.96 -29.24
C THR A 345 0.38 15.73 -29.49
N THR A 346 -0.77 15.23 -29.03
CA THR A 346 -2.05 15.96 -28.97
C THR A 346 -2.69 15.67 -27.61
N GLU A 347 -2.59 16.59 -26.65
CA GLU A 347 -3.18 16.49 -25.30
C GLU A 347 -4.71 16.47 -25.36
N ARG A 348 -5.30 15.31 -25.66
CA ARG A 348 -6.75 15.17 -25.83
C ARG A 348 -7.41 14.70 -24.54
N ALA A 349 -8.58 15.27 -24.29
CA ALA A 349 -9.40 15.01 -23.12
C ALA A 349 -10.75 14.40 -23.49
N SER A 350 -11.25 13.54 -22.63
CA SER A 350 -12.58 12.95 -22.68
C SER A 350 -13.13 12.76 -21.29
N CYS A 351 -14.44 12.56 -21.17
CA CYS A 351 -15.07 12.15 -19.92
C CYS A 351 -16.11 11.06 -20.20
N GLY A 352 -16.45 10.31 -19.18
CA GLY A 352 -17.45 9.25 -19.30
C GLY A 352 -17.96 8.81 -17.94
N GLY A 353 -18.86 7.83 -17.99
CA GLY A 353 -19.44 7.30 -16.78
C GLY A 353 -20.49 6.23 -17.04
N VAL A 354 -21.01 5.70 -15.94
CA VAL A 354 -22.02 4.65 -15.92
C VAL A 354 -23.09 4.95 -14.88
N ILE A 355 -24.33 4.59 -15.20
CA ILE A 355 -25.50 4.69 -14.33
C ILE A 355 -26.02 3.29 -14.06
N ARG A 356 -26.19 2.98 -12.78
CA ARG A 356 -26.65 1.68 -12.26
C ARG A 356 -27.78 1.86 -11.26
N ASP A 357 -28.63 0.85 -11.14
CA ASP A 357 -29.66 0.80 -10.09
C ASP A 357 -29.13 0.22 -8.77
N HIS A 358 -30.02 0.11 -7.78
CA HIS A 358 -29.73 -0.45 -6.45
C HIS A 358 -29.33 -1.93 -6.47
N GLU A 359 -29.66 -2.69 -7.52
CA GLU A 359 -29.21 -4.08 -7.69
C GLU A 359 -27.87 -4.16 -8.46
N GLY A 360 -27.26 -3.02 -8.77
CA GLY A 360 -26.01 -2.96 -9.55
C GLY A 360 -26.21 -3.21 -11.04
N ARG A 361 -27.45 -3.28 -11.53
CA ARG A 361 -27.73 -3.52 -12.95
C ARG A 361 -27.36 -2.29 -13.77
N PHE A 362 -26.70 -2.53 -14.89
CA PHE A 362 -26.39 -1.49 -15.86
C PHE A 362 -27.67 -0.90 -16.45
N LEU A 363 -27.81 0.42 -16.35
CA LEU A 363 -28.90 1.15 -16.99
C LEU A 363 -28.41 1.90 -18.23
N LEU A 364 -27.29 2.62 -18.10
CA LEU A 364 -26.75 3.43 -19.18
C LEU A 364 -25.27 3.74 -18.96
N GLY A 365 -24.48 3.70 -20.03
CA GLY A 365 -23.12 4.22 -20.08
C GLY A 365 -23.05 5.47 -20.95
N PHE A 366 -22.07 6.33 -20.73
CA PHE A 366 -21.88 7.50 -21.60
C PHE A 366 -20.40 7.85 -21.75
N THR A 367 -20.07 8.45 -22.90
CA THR A 367 -18.74 9.00 -23.15
C THR A 367 -18.85 10.27 -24.00
N LYS A 368 -17.92 11.20 -23.80
CA LYS A 368 -17.85 12.45 -24.54
C LYS A 368 -16.41 12.85 -24.77
N ASN A 369 -16.07 13.15 -26.02
CA ASN A 369 -14.82 13.79 -26.38
C ASN A 369 -14.90 15.29 -26.03
N LEU A 370 -13.94 15.79 -25.26
CA LEU A 370 -13.89 17.17 -24.79
C LEU A 370 -12.91 18.04 -25.61
N GLY A 371 -12.21 17.44 -26.58
CA GLY A 371 -11.16 18.14 -27.30
C GLY A 371 -9.92 18.32 -26.43
N TYR A 372 -9.61 19.57 -26.08
CA TYR A 372 -8.41 19.94 -25.32
C TYR A 372 -8.80 20.65 -24.03
N CYS A 373 -8.53 20.01 -22.89
CA CYS A 373 -8.63 20.65 -21.58
C CYS A 373 -7.68 19.97 -20.58
N ASP A 374 -7.44 20.63 -19.45
CA ASP A 374 -6.67 20.06 -18.35
C ASP A 374 -7.45 18.93 -17.67
N VAL A 375 -6.72 18.13 -16.87
CA VAL A 375 -7.25 16.97 -16.15
C VAL A 375 -8.45 17.36 -15.27
N ILE A 376 -8.35 18.45 -14.50
CA ILE A 376 -9.42 18.85 -13.58
C ILE A 376 -10.67 19.29 -14.33
N SER A 377 -10.50 19.99 -15.45
CA SER A 377 -11.62 20.30 -16.34
C SER A 377 -12.31 19.04 -16.87
N ALA A 378 -11.54 18.01 -17.25
CA ALA A 378 -12.11 16.74 -17.73
C ALA A 378 -12.94 16.03 -16.64
N GLU A 379 -12.44 16.00 -15.41
CA GLU A 379 -13.13 15.45 -14.24
C GLU A 379 -14.47 16.15 -13.97
N LEU A 380 -14.45 17.50 -13.95
CA LEU A 380 -15.64 18.32 -13.75
C LEU A 380 -16.64 18.16 -14.90
N TRP A 381 -16.17 17.99 -16.14
CA TRP A 381 -17.04 17.66 -17.26
C TRP A 381 -17.69 16.29 -17.10
N GLY A 382 -16.97 15.29 -16.59
CA GLY A 382 -17.53 13.98 -16.22
C GLY A 382 -18.70 14.11 -15.25
N ILE A 383 -18.53 14.88 -14.17
CA ILE A 383 -19.59 15.18 -13.20
C ILE A 383 -20.78 15.85 -13.88
N LYS A 384 -20.54 16.93 -14.65
CA LYS A 384 -21.60 17.65 -15.34
C LYS A 384 -22.40 16.74 -16.27
N MET A 385 -21.73 15.93 -17.10
CA MET A 385 -22.38 14.99 -18.01
C MET A 385 -23.16 13.93 -17.26
N GLY A 386 -22.59 13.33 -16.21
CA GLY A 386 -23.28 12.33 -15.39
C GLY A 386 -24.58 12.88 -14.79
N LEU A 387 -24.56 14.11 -14.27
CA LEU A 387 -25.75 14.78 -13.74
C LEU A 387 -26.81 15.07 -14.82
N GLU A 388 -26.40 15.58 -15.99
CA GLU A 388 -27.31 15.87 -17.10
C GLU A 388 -27.98 14.60 -17.63
N VAL A 389 -27.18 13.56 -17.85
CA VAL A 389 -27.65 12.26 -18.33
C VAL A 389 -28.63 11.62 -17.33
N ALA A 390 -28.29 11.60 -16.05
CA ALA A 390 -29.18 11.06 -15.02
C ALA A 390 -30.52 11.82 -14.95
N TRP A 391 -30.47 13.16 -15.02
CA TRP A 391 -31.68 13.98 -15.01
C TRP A 391 -32.58 13.69 -16.22
N GLU A 392 -31.99 13.63 -17.42
CA GLU A 392 -32.69 13.34 -18.69
C GLU A 392 -33.34 11.96 -18.69
N MET A 393 -32.73 10.98 -18.01
CA MET A 393 -33.30 9.64 -17.81
C MET A 393 -34.49 9.64 -16.82
N GLY A 394 -34.79 10.76 -16.18
CA GLY A 394 -35.87 10.86 -15.19
C GLY A 394 -35.46 10.52 -13.77
N ALA A 395 -34.16 10.35 -13.47
CA ALA A 395 -33.69 10.07 -12.12
C ALA A 395 -33.97 11.25 -11.17
N ARG A 396 -34.42 10.96 -9.95
CA ARG A 396 -34.73 11.97 -8.92
C ARG A 396 -34.03 11.74 -7.58
N LYS A 397 -33.39 10.59 -7.40
CA LYS A 397 -32.52 10.26 -6.27
C LYS A 397 -31.25 9.65 -6.83
N ILE A 398 -30.11 10.34 -6.69
CA ILE A 398 -28.84 9.86 -7.22
C ILE A 398 -27.67 9.99 -6.25
N VAL A 399 -26.78 9.01 -6.28
CA VAL A 399 -25.43 9.09 -5.69
C VAL A 399 -24.45 9.25 -6.84
N ILE A 400 -23.72 10.37 -6.88
CA ILE A 400 -22.65 10.58 -7.86
C ILE A 400 -21.29 10.30 -7.21
N GLU A 401 -20.55 9.37 -7.79
CA GLU A 401 -19.23 8.91 -7.33
C GLU A 401 -18.14 9.33 -8.32
N MET A 402 -17.03 9.84 -7.78
CA MET A 402 -15.85 10.25 -8.52
C MET A 402 -14.58 9.93 -7.72
N ASP A 403 -13.47 9.71 -8.39
CA ASP A 403 -12.18 9.41 -7.75
C ASP A 403 -11.21 10.60 -7.66
N SER A 404 -11.54 11.72 -8.30
CA SER A 404 -10.81 12.98 -8.16
C SER A 404 -11.18 13.75 -6.89
N THR A 405 -10.32 13.68 -5.87
CA THR A 405 -10.47 14.43 -4.61
C THR A 405 -10.59 15.93 -4.83
N TYR A 406 -9.85 16.47 -5.81
CA TYR A 406 -9.84 17.91 -6.08
C TYR A 406 -11.13 18.36 -6.78
N ALA A 407 -11.63 17.59 -7.76
CA ALA A 407 -12.93 17.89 -8.38
C ALA A 407 -14.07 17.81 -7.35
N HIS A 408 -14.06 16.78 -6.49
CA HIS A 408 -14.98 16.65 -5.37
C HIS A 408 -14.96 17.89 -4.45
N GLN A 409 -13.78 18.37 -4.06
CA GLN A 409 -13.63 19.56 -3.22
C GLN A 409 -14.18 20.83 -3.91
N LEU A 410 -13.91 21.00 -5.21
CA LEU A 410 -14.39 22.15 -5.98
C LEU A 410 -15.91 22.20 -6.09
N VAL A 411 -16.58 21.04 -6.23
CA VAL A 411 -18.05 20.98 -6.32
C VAL A 411 -18.71 21.24 -4.98
N LEU A 412 -18.12 20.79 -3.85
CA LEU A 412 -18.70 21.00 -2.52
C LEU A 412 -18.42 22.37 -1.92
N SER A 413 -17.36 23.05 -2.36
CA SER A 413 -16.90 24.32 -1.77
C SER A 413 -17.29 25.53 -2.61
N ARG A 414 -17.33 26.71 -1.98
CA ARG A 414 -17.40 27.97 -2.74
C ARG A 414 -16.06 28.21 -3.44
N VAL A 415 -16.08 28.24 -4.76
CA VAL A 415 -14.88 28.47 -5.59
C VAL A 415 -14.56 29.96 -5.65
N GLN A 416 -13.27 30.30 -5.69
CA GLN A 416 -12.80 31.69 -5.85
C GLN A 416 -13.21 32.27 -7.21
N GLU A 417 -13.50 33.57 -7.26
CA GLU A 417 -14.00 34.24 -8.46
C GLU A 417 -13.04 34.19 -9.67
N LEU A 418 -11.74 34.00 -9.44
CA LEU A 418 -10.71 33.93 -10.48
C LEU A 418 -10.32 32.49 -10.85
N HIS A 419 -10.97 31.47 -10.29
CA HIS A 419 -10.61 30.08 -10.56
C HIS A 419 -10.94 29.69 -12.03
N PRO A 420 -10.04 29.05 -12.78
CA PRO A 420 -10.25 28.70 -14.19
C PRO A 420 -11.52 27.90 -14.46
N CYS A 421 -11.91 27.02 -13.52
CA CYS A 421 -13.07 26.14 -13.66
C CYS A 421 -14.38 26.72 -13.07
N LEU A 422 -14.41 27.98 -12.63
CA LEU A 422 -15.57 28.58 -11.95
C LEU A 422 -16.87 28.47 -12.77
N SER A 423 -16.80 28.72 -14.08
CA SER A 423 -17.95 28.62 -14.98
C SER A 423 -18.53 27.20 -15.03
N LEU A 424 -17.65 26.19 -15.08
CA LEU A 424 -18.03 24.79 -15.11
C LEU A 424 -18.62 24.33 -13.77
N VAL A 425 -18.02 24.74 -12.66
CA VAL A 425 -18.56 24.46 -11.30
C VAL A 425 -19.93 25.11 -11.12
N ASN A 426 -20.11 26.36 -11.55
CA ASN A 426 -21.41 27.02 -11.51
C ASN A 426 -22.47 26.29 -12.35
N ALA A 427 -22.09 25.76 -13.52
CA ALA A 427 -22.99 24.94 -14.33
C ALA A 427 -23.39 23.64 -13.61
N ILE A 428 -22.45 22.99 -12.92
CA ILE A 428 -22.74 21.82 -12.07
C ILE A 428 -23.72 22.22 -10.94
N HIS A 429 -23.47 23.32 -10.25
CA HIS A 429 -24.35 23.82 -9.18
C HIS A 429 -25.78 24.13 -9.66
N GLN A 430 -25.93 24.66 -10.88
CA GLN A 430 -27.25 24.87 -11.48
C GLN A 430 -28.03 23.57 -11.71
N ILE A 431 -27.33 22.48 -12.08
CA ILE A 431 -27.96 21.16 -12.25
C ILE A 431 -28.29 20.56 -10.88
N LEU A 432 -27.40 20.68 -9.91
CA LEU A 432 -27.63 20.22 -8.53
C LEU A 432 -28.82 20.93 -7.88
N ALA A 433 -29.08 22.20 -8.21
CA ALA A 433 -30.20 22.99 -7.69
C ALA A 433 -31.59 22.59 -8.25
N ARG A 434 -31.67 21.60 -9.14
CA ARG A 434 -32.96 21.08 -9.64
C ARG A 434 -33.73 20.33 -8.54
N GLN A 435 -34.99 19.98 -8.81
CA GLN A 435 -35.82 19.21 -7.86
C GLN A 435 -35.50 17.71 -7.92
N TRP A 436 -34.48 17.32 -7.16
CA TRP A 436 -34.01 15.95 -6.94
C TRP A 436 -33.11 15.89 -5.70
N GLU A 437 -32.85 14.68 -5.21
CA GLU A 437 -31.92 14.41 -4.13
C GLU A 437 -30.60 13.91 -4.72
N VAL A 438 -29.49 14.57 -4.38
CA VAL A 438 -28.16 14.23 -4.89
C VAL A 438 -27.19 14.09 -3.73
N GLN A 439 -26.52 12.94 -3.65
CA GLN A 439 -25.37 12.72 -2.78
C GLN A 439 -24.10 12.74 -3.63
N ILE A 440 -23.10 13.51 -3.22
CA ILE A 440 -21.80 13.61 -3.91
C ILE A 440 -20.77 12.91 -3.06
N VAL A 441 -20.11 11.89 -3.62
CA VAL A 441 -19.22 11.00 -2.89
C VAL A 441 -17.89 10.88 -3.62
N HIS A 442 -16.80 11.03 -2.87
CA HIS A 442 -15.46 10.66 -3.34
C HIS A 442 -15.22 9.17 -3.07
N VAL A 443 -14.71 8.46 -4.08
CA VAL A 443 -14.36 7.03 -4.01
C VAL A 443 -12.90 6.81 -4.38
N LEU A 444 -12.34 5.65 -4.06
CA LEU A 444 -11.02 5.27 -4.57
C LEU A 444 -11.10 4.95 -6.06
N ARG A 445 -9.99 5.17 -6.79
CA ARG A 445 -9.89 4.88 -8.22
C ARG A 445 -10.25 3.43 -8.56
N GLU A 446 -9.95 2.49 -7.67
CA GLU A 446 -10.30 1.07 -7.79
C GLU A 446 -11.82 0.82 -7.81
N ALA A 447 -12.59 1.65 -7.12
CA ALA A 447 -14.05 1.59 -7.08
C ALA A 447 -14.72 2.31 -8.27
N ASN A 448 -13.93 2.98 -9.13
CA ASN A 448 -14.41 3.79 -10.26
C ASN A 448 -14.04 3.21 -11.64
N ARG A 449 -13.63 1.94 -11.70
CA ARG A 449 -13.07 1.29 -12.91
C ARG A 449 -13.98 1.31 -14.13
N VAL A 450 -15.29 1.18 -13.92
CA VAL A 450 -16.25 1.22 -15.04
C VAL A 450 -16.33 2.63 -15.63
N ALA A 451 -16.25 3.68 -14.79
CA ALA A 451 -16.22 5.05 -15.28
C ALA A 451 -14.92 5.36 -16.05
N ASP A 452 -13.76 4.91 -15.55
CA ASP A 452 -12.45 5.01 -16.24
C ASP A 452 -12.45 4.34 -17.63
N PHE A 453 -13.11 3.17 -17.73
CA PHE A 453 -13.35 2.52 -19.02
C PHE A 453 -14.14 3.44 -19.97
N PHE A 454 -15.30 3.95 -19.54
CA PHE A 454 -16.15 4.79 -20.39
C PHE A 454 -15.50 6.14 -20.73
N ALA A 455 -14.75 6.74 -19.81
CA ALA A 455 -13.98 7.96 -20.08
C ALA A 455 -12.91 7.73 -21.15
N SER A 456 -12.34 6.53 -21.22
CA SER A 456 -11.35 6.13 -22.22
C SER A 456 -11.94 5.72 -23.59
N CYS A 457 -13.25 5.46 -23.66
CA CYS A 457 -13.93 4.98 -24.88
C CYS A 457 -14.25 6.07 -25.93
N ALA A 458 -14.13 7.36 -25.60
CA ALA A 458 -14.51 8.43 -26.51
C ALA A 458 -13.71 8.35 -27.83
N THR A 459 -14.43 8.33 -28.96
CA THR A 459 -13.79 8.39 -30.29
C THR A 459 -13.40 9.83 -30.63
N HIS A 460 -12.42 9.98 -31.52
CA HIS A 460 -11.92 11.29 -31.93
C HIS A 460 -12.70 11.93 -33.08
N GLU A 461 -13.77 11.27 -33.54
CA GLU A 461 -14.49 11.66 -34.75
C GLU A 461 -15.63 12.65 -34.48
N SER A 462 -16.16 12.70 -33.25
CA SER A 462 -17.21 13.64 -32.84
C SER A 462 -17.00 14.16 -31.42
N LEU A 463 -17.54 15.36 -31.14
CA LEU A 463 -17.65 15.96 -29.81
C LEU A 463 -19.03 15.69 -29.15
N ASP A 464 -19.90 14.95 -29.84
CA ASP A 464 -21.22 14.60 -29.35
C ASP A 464 -21.14 13.67 -28.14
N LEU A 465 -22.15 13.76 -27.28
CA LEU A 465 -22.32 12.80 -26.19
C LEU A 465 -22.83 11.49 -26.77
N VAL A 466 -22.07 10.41 -26.55
CA VAL A 466 -22.46 9.06 -26.95
C VAL A 466 -23.02 8.33 -25.73
N LYS A 467 -24.20 7.73 -25.88
CA LYS A 467 -24.89 6.96 -24.83
C LYS A 467 -24.97 5.49 -25.23
N PHE A 468 -24.72 4.61 -24.27
CA PHE A 468 -24.76 3.16 -24.42
C PHE A 468 -25.91 2.60 -23.59
N VAL A 469 -26.95 2.08 -24.26
CA VAL A 469 -28.10 1.42 -23.60
C VAL A 469 -27.82 -0.04 -23.24
N GLN A 470 -26.70 -0.59 -23.72
CA GLN A 470 -26.15 -1.88 -23.32
C GLN A 470 -24.65 -1.72 -23.09
N PRO A 471 -24.06 -2.46 -22.13
CA PRO A 471 -22.64 -2.34 -21.87
C PRO A 471 -21.83 -2.91 -23.05
N PRO A 472 -20.76 -2.23 -23.49
CA PRO A 472 -19.79 -2.83 -24.41
C PRO A 472 -19.25 -4.14 -23.82
N LEU A 473 -18.93 -5.12 -24.69
CA LEU A 473 -18.39 -6.43 -24.28
C LEU A 473 -17.21 -6.30 -23.30
N ASP A 474 -16.32 -5.35 -23.55
CA ASP A 474 -15.13 -5.09 -22.73
C ASP A 474 -15.47 -4.48 -21.37
N ALA A 475 -16.66 -3.89 -21.18
CA ALA A 475 -17.12 -3.35 -19.91
C ALA A 475 -17.88 -4.36 -19.04
N THR A 476 -18.45 -5.41 -19.65
CA THR A 476 -19.36 -6.35 -18.99
C THR A 476 -18.73 -7.03 -17.77
N HIS A 477 -17.45 -7.43 -17.88
CA HIS A 477 -16.74 -8.07 -16.76
C HIS A 477 -16.47 -7.10 -15.61
N LEU A 478 -16.20 -5.81 -15.89
CA LEU A 478 -15.99 -4.77 -14.88
C LEU A 478 -17.29 -4.48 -14.14
N ILE A 479 -18.40 -4.32 -14.87
CA ILE A 479 -19.73 -4.08 -14.30
C ILE A 479 -20.15 -5.24 -13.42
N SER A 480 -19.92 -6.47 -13.87
CA SER A 480 -20.21 -7.67 -13.07
C SER A 480 -19.32 -7.77 -11.84
N ALA A 481 -18.06 -7.33 -11.89
CA ALA A 481 -17.18 -7.32 -10.73
C ALA A 481 -17.65 -6.29 -9.69
N ASP A 482 -17.98 -5.08 -10.14
CA ASP A 482 -18.52 -4.01 -9.28
C ASP A 482 -19.84 -4.44 -8.62
N ALA A 483 -20.80 -4.99 -9.38
CA ALA A 483 -22.11 -5.40 -8.86
C ALA A 483 -22.06 -6.59 -7.88
N ASN A 484 -20.93 -7.29 -7.79
CA ASN A 484 -20.70 -8.34 -6.80
C ASN A 484 -19.82 -7.85 -5.63
N GLY A 485 -19.55 -6.53 -5.52
CA GLY A 485 -18.75 -5.95 -4.44
C GLY A 485 -17.27 -6.36 -4.48
N ILE A 486 -16.73 -6.73 -5.63
CA ILE A 486 -15.34 -7.22 -5.74
C ILE A 486 -14.38 -6.02 -5.77
N GLY A 487 -14.05 -5.48 -4.59
CA GLY A 487 -12.99 -4.50 -4.41
C GLY A 487 -11.62 -5.16 -4.40
N THR A 488 -10.76 -4.79 -5.35
CA THR A 488 -9.36 -5.21 -5.32
C THR A 488 -8.47 -4.00 -5.50
N ILE A 489 -7.57 -3.77 -4.53
CA ILE A 489 -6.26 -3.21 -4.90
C ILE A 489 -5.71 -4.18 -5.92
N ARG A 490 -5.62 -3.77 -7.19
CA ARG A 490 -5.27 -4.67 -8.32
C ARG A 490 -4.11 -5.58 -7.90
N GLY A 491 -4.29 -6.90 -7.95
CA GLY A 491 -3.20 -7.87 -7.67
C GLY A 491 -2.98 -8.29 -6.20
N LEU A 492 -3.78 -7.84 -5.22
CA LEU A 492 -3.65 -8.34 -3.84
C LEU A 492 -4.38 -9.67 -3.56
N ALA A 493 -5.41 -9.99 -4.35
CA ALA A 493 -6.24 -11.19 -4.19
C ALA A 493 -6.14 -12.19 -5.36
N SER A 494 -5.41 -11.85 -6.43
CA SER A 494 -5.19 -12.73 -7.60
C SER A 494 -3.87 -13.47 -7.51
#